data_AF-A0A934CXY6-F1
#
_entry.id   AF-A0A934CXY6-F1
#
_cell.length_a   1.000
_cell.length_b   1.000
_cell.length_c   1.000
_cell.angle_alpha   90.00
_cell.angle_beta   90.00
_cell.angle_gamma   90.00
#
_symmetry.space_group_name_H-M   'P 1'
#
loop_
_entity.id
_entity.type
_entity.pdbx_description
1 polymer ?
#
loop_
_entity_poly.entity_id
_entity_poly.type
_entity_poly.pdbx_seq_one_letter_code
_entity_poly.pdbx_strand_id
1 'polypeptide(L)'
;MGRKDFKKHNEAFRCQKCGAENPPAKKSERNHCFACLFSLHVDNETPGDRGSECRGMMEPISLDYKGKKGFMIRHKCVKCGKEILNKAAEDDETRFLRW
;
A
#
# COMPACT_ATOMS: atom_id res chain seq x y z
N MET A 1 -21.04 4.87 -19.68
CA MET A 1 -20.19 4.14 -18.72
C MET A 1 -19.17 5.14 -18.16
N GLY A 2 -19.52 5.84 -17.09
CA GLY A 2 -18.69 6.94 -16.54
C GLY A 2 -17.36 6.41 -16.01
N ARG A 3 -16.26 7.06 -16.36
CA ARG A 3 -14.95 6.82 -15.75
C ARG A 3 -15.13 7.02 -14.25
N LYS A 4 -15.04 5.96 -13.44
CA LYS A 4 -15.04 6.09 -11.97
C LYS A 4 -13.97 7.11 -11.62
N ASP A 5 -14.36 8.21 -11.00
CA ASP A 5 -13.46 9.28 -10.59
C ASP A 5 -12.38 8.69 -9.68
N PHE A 6 -11.17 8.54 -10.21
CA PHE A 6 -10.01 8.15 -9.42
C PHE A 6 -9.68 9.31 -8.49
N LYS A 7 -10.20 9.28 -7.26
CA LYS A 7 -9.78 10.19 -6.20
C LYS A 7 -8.34 9.86 -5.84
N LYS A 8 -7.44 10.80 -6.08
CA LYS A 8 -6.04 10.72 -5.60
C LYS A 8 -6.04 10.66 -4.08
N HIS A 9 -5.62 9.52 -3.51
CA HIS A 9 -5.50 9.34 -2.07
C HIS A 9 -4.04 9.44 -1.61
N ASN A 10 -3.37 10.54 -1.96
CA ASN A 10 -1.98 10.81 -1.60
C ASN A 10 -1.89 11.86 -0.48
N GLU A 11 -2.40 11.49 0.69
CA GLU A 11 -2.41 12.33 1.89
C GLU A 11 -1.46 11.74 2.94
N ALA A 12 -1.05 12.58 3.91
CA ALA A 12 -0.27 12.09 5.03
C ALA A 12 -1.10 11.15 5.90
N PHE A 13 -0.48 10.10 6.45
CA PHE A 13 -1.15 9.20 7.38
C PHE A 13 -0.21 8.62 8.44
N ARG A 14 -0.75 8.33 9.62
CA ARG A 14 -0.01 7.64 10.67
C ARG A 14 -0.12 6.13 10.50
N CYS A 15 1.02 5.43 10.49
CA CYS A 15 1.05 3.98 10.36
C CYS A 15 0.49 3.32 11.63
N GLN A 16 -0.49 2.43 11.49
CA GLN A 16 -1.07 1.68 12.61
C GLN A 16 -0.15 0.56 13.14
N LYS A 17 0.89 0.16 12.39
CA LYS A 17 1.86 -0.86 12.81
C LYS A 17 3.00 -0.28 13.64
N CYS A 18 3.71 0.71 13.10
CA CYS A 18 4.93 1.25 13.71
C CYS A 18 4.79 2.68 14.25
N GLY A 19 3.65 3.34 14.00
CA GLY A 19 3.41 4.70 14.48
C GLY A 19 4.05 5.82 13.66
N ALA A 20 4.84 5.50 12.62
CA ALA A 20 5.50 6.49 11.77
C ALA A 20 4.50 7.40 11.05
N GLU A 21 4.85 8.69 10.91
CA GLU A 21 4.10 9.66 10.13
C GLU A 21 4.54 9.62 8.67
N ASN A 22 3.65 9.13 7.81
CA ASN A 22 3.93 8.97 6.39
C ASN A 22 3.54 10.27 5.69
N PRO A 23 4.48 11.03 5.11
CA PRO A 23 4.13 12.17 4.27
C PRO A 23 3.44 11.70 2.98
N PRO A 24 2.82 12.62 2.21
CA PRO A 24 2.41 12.32 0.84
C PRO A 24 3.61 11.85 0.01
N ALA A 25 3.43 10.81 -0.80
CA ALA A 25 4.47 10.36 -1.71
C ALA A 25 4.66 11.36 -2.87
N LYS A 26 5.88 11.54 -3.36
CA LYS A 26 6.20 12.60 -4.33
C LYS A 26 5.61 12.35 -5.73
N LYS A 27 5.54 11.09 -6.17
CA LYS A 27 5.19 10.71 -7.55
C LYS A 27 4.24 9.52 -7.67
N SER A 28 3.80 8.97 -6.54
CA SER A 28 2.92 7.79 -6.47
C SER A 28 1.81 8.02 -5.46
N GLU A 29 0.81 7.15 -5.48
CA GLU A 29 -0.16 7.01 -4.40
C GLU A 29 0.32 5.87 -3.50
N ARG A 30 0.81 6.22 -2.31
CA ARG A 30 1.36 5.25 -1.36
C ARG A 30 0.28 4.80 -0.39
N ASN A 31 0.01 3.49 -0.36
CA ASN A 31 -0.94 2.88 0.56
C ASN A 31 -0.26 2.06 1.67
N HIS A 32 1.07 2.05 1.72
CA HIS A 32 1.88 1.34 2.72
C HIS A 32 2.80 2.30 3.46
N CYS A 33 3.22 1.93 4.66
CA CYS A 33 4.12 2.76 5.42
C CYS A 33 5.51 2.80 4.77
N PHE A 34 6.14 3.96 4.61
CA PHE A 34 7.50 4.05 4.06
C PHE A 34 8.51 3.31 4.94
N ALA A 35 8.33 3.34 6.27
CA ALA A 35 9.26 2.75 7.22
C ALA A 35 9.11 1.23 7.34
N CYS A 36 7.89 0.73 7.61
CA CYS A 36 7.68 -0.70 7.87
C CYS A 36 6.98 -1.46 6.74
N LEU A 37 6.56 -0.77 5.66
CA LEU A 37 5.91 -1.33 4.48
C LEU A 37 4.56 -2.02 4.73
N PHE A 38 4.04 -2.01 5.96
CA PHE A 38 2.67 -2.45 6.24
C PHE A 38 1.66 -1.48 5.63
N SER A 39 0.60 -2.04 5.06
CA SER A 39 -0.56 -1.33 4.54
C SER A 39 -1.78 -1.59 5.43
N LEU A 40 -2.89 -0.90 5.15
CA LEU A 40 -4.19 -1.13 5.78
C LEU A 40 -5.18 -1.59 4.69
N HIS A 41 -5.94 -2.65 4.97
CA HIS A 41 -6.93 -3.18 4.04
C HIS A 41 -8.15 -2.25 3.98
N VAL A 42 -8.02 -1.25 3.14
CA VAL A 42 -9.01 -0.20 2.86
C VAL A 42 -9.72 -0.44 1.54
N ASP A 43 -9.13 -1.17 0.60
CA ASP A 43 -9.72 -1.39 -0.73
C ASP A 43 -10.47 -2.73 -0.82
N ASN A 44 -11.73 -2.72 -1.25
CA ASN A 44 -12.61 -3.90 -1.26
C ASN A 44 -12.48 -4.76 -2.51
N GLU A 45 -12.69 -4.18 -3.70
CA GLU A 45 -12.65 -4.92 -4.97
C GLU A 45 -11.61 -4.33 -5.91
N THR A 46 -11.54 -3.00 -5.99
CA THR A 46 -10.65 -2.28 -6.88
C THR A 46 -9.68 -1.41 -6.09
N PRO A 47 -8.37 -1.37 -6.44
CA PRO A 47 -7.42 -0.47 -5.79
C PRO A 47 -7.93 0.98 -5.81
N GLY A 48 -7.96 1.62 -4.64
CA GLY A 48 -8.45 2.99 -4.48
C GLY A 48 -9.97 3.14 -4.28
N ASP A 49 -10.77 2.07 -4.24
CA ASP A 49 -12.21 2.19 -3.94
C ASP A 49 -12.50 2.55 -2.48
N ARG A 50 -11.51 2.37 -1.59
CA ARG A 50 -11.62 2.61 -0.14
C ARG A 50 -12.86 1.97 0.51
N GLY A 51 -13.39 0.90 -0.08
CA GLY A 51 -14.68 0.30 0.29
C GLY A 51 -14.59 -0.86 1.29
N SER A 52 -13.40 -1.23 1.76
CA SER A 52 -13.23 -2.44 2.57
C SER A 52 -13.65 -2.24 4.02
N GLU A 53 -14.61 -3.05 4.47
CA GLU A 53 -14.99 -3.15 5.89
C GLU A 53 -13.98 -3.97 6.71
N CYS A 54 -13.04 -4.66 6.05
CA CYS A 54 -12.09 -5.53 6.72
C CYS A 54 -11.20 -4.74 7.69
N ARG A 55 -10.62 -3.63 7.18
CA ARG A 55 -9.69 -2.73 7.88
C ARG A 55 -8.54 -3.45 8.58
N GLY A 56 -8.21 -4.67 8.13
CA GLY A 56 -7.14 -5.47 8.69
C GLY A 56 -5.77 -4.95 8.24
N MET A 57 -4.75 -5.15 9.06
CA MET A 57 -3.37 -4.88 8.66
C MET A 57 -2.99 -5.75 7.45
N MET A 58 -2.21 -5.19 6.54
CA MET A 58 -1.67 -5.91 5.41
C MET A 58 -0.16 -5.98 5.51
N GLU A 59 0.33 -7.20 5.69
CA GLU A 59 1.75 -7.51 5.79
C GLU A 59 2.38 -7.51 4.40
N PRO A 60 3.52 -6.83 4.19
CA PRO A 60 4.32 -7.03 2.99
C PRO A 60 4.87 -8.47 3.04
N ILE A 61 4.59 -9.29 2.03
CA ILE A 61 4.97 -10.72 1.97
C ILE A 61 5.92 -11.08 0.82
N SER A 62 6.09 -10.20 -0.16
CA SER A 62 7.11 -10.35 -1.20
C SER A 62 7.37 -9.02 -1.93
N LEU A 63 8.48 -8.97 -2.66
CA LEU A 63 8.82 -7.87 -3.57
C LEU A 63 9.03 -8.42 -4.99
N ASP A 64 8.22 -7.96 -5.93
CA ASP A 64 8.27 -8.35 -7.34
C ASP A 64 8.77 -7.18 -8.19
N TYR A 65 9.61 -7.41 -9.20
CA TYR A 65 9.96 -6.38 -10.20
C TYR A 65 9.13 -6.54 -11.47
N LYS A 66 8.40 -5.49 -11.88
CA LYS A 66 7.50 -5.53 -13.04
C LYS A 66 7.86 -4.50 -14.12
N GLY A 67 9.01 -4.69 -14.78
CA GLY A 67 9.42 -3.92 -15.97
C GLY A 67 9.21 -2.42 -15.79
N LYS A 68 8.41 -1.79 -16.68
CA LYS A 68 8.11 -0.34 -16.61
C LYS A 68 7.40 0.11 -15.32
N LYS A 69 6.74 -0.78 -14.59
CA LYS A 69 6.06 -0.44 -13.31
C LYS A 69 7.03 -0.32 -12.14
N GLY A 70 8.24 -0.89 -12.26
CA GLY A 70 9.24 -0.93 -11.20
C GLY A 70 8.95 -2.00 -10.15
N PHE A 71 9.45 -1.78 -8.94
CA PHE A 71 9.22 -2.67 -7.80
C PHE A 71 7.78 -2.59 -7.30
N MET A 72 7.21 -3.76 -7.03
CA MET A 72 5.84 -3.98 -6.57
C MET A 72 5.90 -4.79 -5.28
N ILE A 73 5.35 -4.23 -4.20
CA ILE A 73 5.24 -4.90 -2.92
C ILE A 73 3.94 -5.69 -2.92
N ARG A 74 4.02 -6.99 -2.62
CA ARG A 74 2.86 -7.83 -2.38
C ARG A 74 2.44 -7.72 -0.94
N HIS A 75 1.20 -7.36 -0.72
CA HIS A 75 0.60 -7.21 0.60
C HIS A 75 -0.45 -8.29 0.82
N LYS A 76 -0.42 -8.97 1.97
CA LYS A 76 -1.44 -9.94 2.38
C LYS A 76 -2.15 -9.47 3.64
N CYS A 77 -3.48 -9.40 3.60
CA CYS A 77 -4.27 -9.03 4.76
C CYS A 77 -4.20 -10.13 5.82
N VAL A 78 -3.78 -9.77 7.03
CA VAL A 78 -3.65 -10.73 8.15
C VAL A 78 -5.01 -11.21 8.67
N LYS A 79 -6.10 -10.50 8.34
CA LYS A 79 -7.47 -10.81 8.81
C LYS A 79 -8.26 -11.68 7.83
N CYS A 80 -8.22 -11.38 6.53
CA CYS A 80 -9.01 -12.11 5.51
C CYS A 80 -8.17 -12.82 4.44
N GLY A 81 -6.84 -12.67 4.46
CA GLY A 81 -5.95 -13.32 3.50
C GLY A 81 -5.90 -12.69 2.11
N LYS A 82 -6.69 -11.63 1.81
CA LYS A 82 -6.66 -10.94 0.51
C LYS A 82 -5.25 -10.44 0.19
N GLU A 83 -4.83 -10.65 -1.06
CA GLU A 83 -3.56 -10.14 -1.58
C GLU A 83 -3.75 -8.98 -2.55
N ILE A 84 -2.86 -7.99 -2.45
CA ILE A 84 -2.88 -6.80 -3.31
C ILE A 84 -1.42 -6.43 -3.65
N LEU A 85 -1.21 -5.86 -4.84
CA LEU A 85 0.10 -5.35 -5.26
C LEU A 85 0.10 -3.82 -5.22
N ASN A 86 0.97 -3.25 -4.42
CA ASN A 86 1.22 -1.82 -4.37
C ASN A 86 2.58 -1.49 -4.99
N LYS A 87 2.68 -0.36 -5.69
CA LYS A 87 3.96 0.09 -6.24
C LYS A 87 4.83 0.61 -5.09
N ALA A 88 6.10 0.20 -5.04
CA ALA A 88 7.05 0.77 -4.10
C ALA A 88 7.26 2.27 -4.40
N ALA A 89 7.30 3.08 -3.34
CA ALA A 89 7.63 4.49 -3.42
C ALA A 89 9.17 4.68 -3.43
N GLU A 90 9.64 5.82 -3.97
CA GLU A 90 11.07 6.13 -4.06
C GLU A 90 11.72 6.32 -2.67
N ASP A 91 10.92 6.66 -1.66
CA ASP A 91 11.33 6.94 -0.28
C ASP A 91 11.01 5.78 0.69
N ASP A 92 10.67 4.60 0.17
CA ASP A 92 10.46 3.40 0.99
C ASP A 92 11.78 2.95 1.64
N GLU A 93 11.77 2.79 2.96
CA GLU A 93 12.89 2.20 3.69
C GLU A 93 12.96 0.70 3.43
N THR A 94 13.89 0.33 2.55
CA THR A 94 14.14 -1.06 2.18
C THR A 94 14.84 -1.87 3.28
N ARG A 95 15.24 -1.24 4.39
CA ARG A 95 15.97 -1.91 5.48
C ARG A 95 15.16 -3.04 6.15
N PHE A 96 13.83 -3.01 6.02
CA PHE A 96 12.93 -4.05 6.52
C PHE A 96 12.56 -5.10 5.46
N LEU A 97 13.00 -4.94 4.22
CA LEU A 97 12.88 -5.94 3.16
C LEU A 97 13.92 -7.04 3.40
N ARG A 98 13.66 -7.92 4.37
CA ARG A 98 14.40 -9.17 4.56
C ARG A 98 13.75 -10.25 3.70
N TRP A 99 14.03 -10.23 2.39
CA TRP A 99 13.58 -11.24 1.43
C TRP A 99 14.78 -12.03 0.92
#